data_AF-A0A965U5Q8-F1
#
_entry.id   AF-A0A965U5Q8-F1
#
_cell.length_a   1.000
_cell.length_b   1.000
_cell.length_c   1.000
_cell.angle_alpha   90.00
_cell.angle_beta   90.00
_cell.angle_gamma   90.00
#
_symmetry.space_group_name_H-M   'P 1'
#
loop_
_entity.id
_entity.type
_entity.pdbx_description
1 polymer ?
#
loop_
_entity_poly.entity_id
_entity_poly.type
_entity_poly.pdbx_seq_one_letter_code
_entity_poly.pdbx_strand_id
1 'polypeptide(L)'
;MRDKPYRTYTPEFKREALELLKSSGKSARQVERELGITPGMLLKWRAKYQVVTSEKEPPRLEPSELEAAKREIQRLQSELKEMAEEREILKKVASIFSKKDA
;
A
#
# COMPACT_ATOMS: atom_id res chain seq x y z
N MET A 1 -5.34 18.54 -23.72
CA MET A 1 -4.29 18.55 -22.67
C MET A 1 -3.28 17.48 -23.05
N ARG A 2 -1.97 17.77 -23.05
CA ARG A 2 -0.97 16.72 -23.30
C ARG A 2 -0.80 15.93 -22.00
N ASP A 3 -1.25 14.67 -21.98
CA ASP A 3 -0.92 13.76 -20.89
C ASP A 3 0.60 13.62 -20.82
N LYS A 4 1.20 14.23 -19.80
CA LYS A 4 2.63 14.07 -19.54
C LYS A 4 2.78 12.66 -18.96
N PRO A 5 3.53 11.75 -19.61
CA PRO A 5 3.69 10.41 -19.08
C PRO A 5 4.32 10.48 -17.68
N TYR A 6 3.68 9.83 -16.71
CA TYR A 6 4.20 9.75 -15.35
C TYR A 6 5.53 8.99 -15.37
N ARG A 7 6.54 9.58 -14.72
CA ARG A 7 7.86 8.96 -14.61
C ARG A 7 7.77 7.78 -13.65
N THR A 8 8.00 6.57 -14.15
CA THR A 8 8.03 5.34 -13.35
C THR A 8 9.47 5.04 -12.93
N TYR A 9 9.63 4.58 -11.70
CA TYR A 9 10.92 4.18 -11.14
C TYR A 9 10.87 2.73 -10.72
N THR A 10 11.94 1.99 -11.01
CA THR A 10 12.03 0.57 -10.66
C THR A 10 12.11 0.40 -9.13
N PRO A 11 11.72 -0.77 -8.59
CA PRO A 11 11.85 -1.06 -7.16
C PRO A 11 13.29 -0.89 -6.65
N GLU A 12 14.27 -1.28 -7.46
CA GLU A 12 15.70 -1.21 -7.14
C GLU A 12 16.14 0.25 -6.99
N PHE A 13 15.74 1.11 -7.93
CA PHE A 13 16.02 2.55 -7.86
C PHE A 13 15.41 3.18 -6.60
N LYS A 14 14.16 2.86 -6.29
CA LYS A 14 13.48 3.38 -5.09
C LYS A 14 14.19 2.94 -3.81
N ARG A 15 14.60 1.67 -3.75
CA ARG A 15 15.37 1.10 -2.62
C ARG A 15 16.69 1.83 -2.43
N GLU A 16 17.47 1.99 -3.50
CA GLU A 16 18.77 2.69 -3.44
C GLU A 16 18.61 4.16 -3.07
N ALA A 17 17.58 4.83 -3.59
CA ALA A 17 17.29 6.22 -3.25
C ALA A 17 16.91 6.39 -1.77
N LEU A 18 16.16 5.43 -1.19
CA LEU A 18 15.83 5.43 0.23
C LEU A 18 17.03 5.09 1.12
N GLU A 19 17.89 4.18 0.69
CA GLU A 19 19.14 3.85 1.40
C GLU A 19 20.13 5.02 1.38
N LEU A 20 20.23 5.70 0.24
CA LEU A 20 21.02 6.93 0.10
C LEU A 20 20.49 8.03 1.02
N LEU A 21 19.17 8.19 1.13
CA LEU A 21 18.56 9.14 2.06
C LEU A 21 18.92 8.82 3.53
N LYS A 22 18.95 7.53 3.89
CA LYS A 22 19.27 7.08 5.25
C LYS A 22 20.76 7.25 5.59
N SER A 23 21.66 6.95 4.65
CA SER A 23 23.11 6.92 4.87
C SER A 23 23.82 8.24 4.62
N SER A 24 23.30 9.12 3.75
CA SER A 24 24.02 10.33 3.31
C SER A 24 24.02 11.49 4.29
N GLY A 25 23.14 11.49 5.31
CA GLY A 25 22.93 12.64 6.19
C GLY A 25 22.34 13.89 5.50
N LYS A 26 22.01 13.79 4.21
CA LYS A 26 21.45 14.89 3.41
C LYS A 26 19.94 15.00 3.62
N SER A 27 19.41 16.21 3.40
CA SER A 27 17.96 16.40 3.37
C SER A 27 17.34 15.68 2.17
N ALA A 28 16.08 15.23 2.31
CA ALA A 28 15.35 14.59 1.20
C ALA A 28 15.33 15.45 -0.07
N ARG A 29 15.14 16.77 0.07
CA ARG A 29 15.18 17.71 -1.05
C ARG A 29 16.51 17.75 -1.77
N GLN A 30 17.62 17.60 -1.05
CA GLN A 30 18.94 17.59 -1.66
C GLN A 30 19.15 16.30 -2.45
N VAL A 31 18.83 15.15 -1.85
CA VAL A 31 18.91 13.85 -2.52
C VAL A 31 18.00 13.82 -3.76
N GLU A 32 16.80 14.39 -3.68
CA GLU A 32 15.88 14.48 -4.83
C GLU A 32 16.48 15.28 -6.00
N ARG A 33 17.16 16.40 -5.72
CA ARG A 33 17.86 17.19 -6.74
C ARG A 33 19.02 16.42 -7.35
N GLU A 34 19.83 15.76 -6.53
CA GLU A 34 20.97 14.96 -6.98
C GLU A 34 20.53 13.78 -7.86
N LEU A 35 19.41 13.13 -7.51
CA LEU A 35 18.83 12.03 -8.29
C LEU A 35 17.96 12.49 -9.49
N GLY A 36 17.73 13.80 -9.64
CA GLY A 36 16.89 14.35 -10.72
C GLY A 36 15.42 13.88 -10.67
N ILE A 37 14.90 13.64 -9.46
CA ILE A 37 13.52 13.19 -9.22
C ILE A 37 12.65 14.32 -8.70
N THR A 38 11.33 14.17 -8.85
CA THR A 38 10.36 15.18 -8.42
C THR A 38 10.48 15.48 -6.92
N PRO A 39 10.49 16.76 -6.50
CA PRO A 39 10.52 17.12 -5.10
C PRO A 39 9.37 16.51 -4.29
N GLY A 40 9.66 16.04 -3.09
CA GLY A 40 8.74 15.33 -2.20
C GLY A 40 8.49 13.86 -2.56
N MET A 41 9.11 13.34 -3.62
CA MET A 41 8.95 11.95 -4.01
C MET A 41 9.62 10.98 -3.03
N LEU A 42 10.79 11.32 -2.48
CA LEU A 42 11.46 10.48 -1.49
C LEU A 42 10.64 10.33 -0.21
N LEU A 43 10.03 11.42 0.25
CA LEU A 43 9.17 11.39 1.45
C LEU A 43 7.94 10.51 1.21
N LYS A 44 7.33 10.60 0.03
CA LYS A 44 6.21 9.72 -0.35
C LYS A 44 6.63 8.25 -0.41
N TRP A 45 7.82 7.95 -0.94
CA TRP A 45 8.33 6.58 -0.94
C TRP A 45 8.63 6.09 0.47
N ARG A 46 9.25 6.89 1.33
CA ARG A 46 9.52 6.55 2.73
C ARG A 46 8.24 6.28 3.53
N ALA A 47 7.16 6.98 3.23
CA ALA A 47 5.88 6.75 3.89
C ALA A 47 5.21 5.43 3.43
N LYS A 48 5.36 5.10 2.14
CA LYS A 48 4.72 3.92 1.52
C LYS A 48 5.53 2.64 1.65
N TYR A 49 6.84 2.75 1.78
CA TYR A 49 7.74 1.63 1.66
C TYR A 49 8.80 1.62 2.76
N GLN A 50 9.26 0.41 3.07
CA GLN A 50 10.41 0.15 3.91
C GLN A 50 11.40 -0.75 3.17
N VAL A 51 12.68 -0.59 3.48
CA VAL A 51 13.74 -1.47 2.98
C VAL A 51 13.94 -2.57 4.02
N VAL A 52 13.61 -3.80 3.65
CA VAL A 52 13.81 -4.98 4.50
C VAL A 52 15.12 -5.63 4.11
N THR A 53 15.98 -5.86 5.10
CA THR A 53 17.27 -6.52 4.96
C THR A 53 17.25 -7.80 5.77
N SER A 54 17.70 -8.91 5.19
CA SER A 54 17.87 -10.18 5.91
C SER A 54 19.25 -10.76 5.61
N GLU A 55 19.76 -11.62 6.49
CA GLU A 55 21.07 -12.25 6.29
C GLU A 55 21.09 -13.25 5.12
N LYS A 56 19.92 -13.70 4.66
CA LYS A 56 19.77 -14.77 3.66
C LYS A 56 19.23 -14.29 2.31
N GLU A 57 18.64 -13.09 2.25
CA GLU A 57 18.02 -12.55 1.03
C GLU A 57 18.57 -11.16 0.69
N PRO A 58 18.63 -10.80 -0.61
CA PRO A 58 18.97 -9.45 -1.01
C PRO A 58 17.95 -8.43 -0.44
N PRO A 59 18.38 -7.18 -0.17
CA PRO A 59 17.49 -6.16 0.37
C PRO A 59 16.32 -5.89 -0.58
N ARG A 60 15.10 -5.89 -0.05
CA ARG A 60 13.86 -5.78 -0.83
C ARG A 60 13.02 -4.59 -0.37
N LEU A 61 12.29 -4.01 -1.32
CA LEU A 61 11.37 -2.92 -1.05
C LEU A 61 9.99 -3.50 -0.74
N GLU A 62 9.50 -3.26 0.47
CA GLU A 62 8.18 -3.72 0.93
C GLU A 62 7.28 -2.55 1.28
N PRO A 63 5.94 -2.72 1.29
CA PRO A 63 5.05 -1.75 1.91
C PRO A 63 5.50 -1.46 3.35
N SER A 64 5.39 -0.21 3.79
CA SER A 64 5.57 0.11 5.20
C SER A 64 4.53 -0.62 6.05
N GLU A 65 4.84 -0.89 7.31
CA GLU A 65 3.89 -1.55 8.23
C GLU A 65 2.53 -0.86 8.25
N LEU A 66 2.50 0.47 8.24
CA LEU A 66 1.27 1.25 8.18
C LEU A 66 0.50 1.02 6.87
N GLU A 67 1.20 0.97 5.74
CA GLU A 67 0.56 0.73 4.44
C GLU A 67 0.05 -0.71 4.33
N ALA A 68 0.79 -1.69 4.87
CA ALA A 68 0.36 -3.08 4.98
C ALA A 68 -0.89 -3.21 5.86
N ALA A 69 -0.90 -2.58 7.04
CA ALA A 69 -2.04 -2.58 7.94
C ALA A 69 -3.29 -1.94 7.30
N LYS A 70 -3.13 -0.83 6.57
CA LYS A 70 -4.24 -0.20 5.84
C LYS A 70 -4.86 -1.13 4.80
N ARG A 71 -4.04 -1.85 4.04
CA ARG A 71 -4.51 -2.83 3.05
C ARG A 71 -5.29 -3.95 3.72
N GLU A 72 -4.78 -4.45 4.84
CA GLU A 72 -5.45 -5.51 5.59
C GLU A 72 -6.79 -5.05 6.17
N ILE A 73 -6.86 -3.84 6.72
CA ILE A 73 -8.12 -3.25 7.19
C ILE A 73 -9.14 -3.16 6.05
N GLN A 74 -8.72 -2.71 4.86
CA GLN A 74 -9.62 -2.63 3.70
C GLN A 74 -10.11 -4.00 3.24
N ARG A 75 -9.24 -5.02 3.26
CA ARG A 75 -9.61 -6.41 2.96
C ARG A 75 -10.66 -6.91 3.94
N LEU A 76 -10.39 -6.78 5.25
CA LEU A 76 -11.29 -7.23 6.31
C LEU A 76 -12.64 -6.49 6.27
N GLN A 77 -12.64 -5.19 5.99
CA GLN A 77 -13.89 -4.42 5.80
C GLN A 77 -14.73 -4.93 4.63
N SER A 78 -14.06 -5.35 3.54
CA SER A 78 -14.75 -5.90 2.37
C SER A 78 -15.36 -7.27 2.67
N GLU A 79 -14.61 -8.14 3.34
CA GLU A 79 -15.09 -9.45 3.78
C GLU A 79 -16.25 -9.34 4.78
N LEU A 80 -16.15 -8.45 5.76
CA LEU A 80 -17.24 -8.20 6.71
C LEU A 80 -18.51 -7.71 6.02
N LYS A 81 -18.36 -6.88 4.99
CA LYS A 81 -19.50 -6.38 4.21
C LYS A 81 -20.16 -7.53 3.44
N GLU A 82 -19.39 -8.36 2.75
CA GLU A 82 -19.88 -9.51 2.00
C GLU A 82 -20.63 -10.49 2.92
N MET A 83 -20.04 -10.86 4.06
CA MET A 83 -20.68 -11.74 5.04
C MET A 83 -21.96 -11.13 5.63
N ALA A 84 -21.98 -9.81 5.84
CA ALA A 84 -23.19 -9.13 6.32
C ALA A 84 -24.31 -9.19 5.27
N GLU A 85 -24.00 -9.00 3.99
CA GLU A 85 -24.95 -9.10 2.89
C GLU A 85 -25.50 -10.53 2.75
N GLU A 86 -24.64 -11.54 2.79
CA GLU A 86 -25.06 -12.95 2.79
C GLU A 86 -25.99 -13.28 3.95
N ARG A 87 -25.65 -12.83 5.16
CA ARG A 87 -26.49 -13.03 6.35
C ARG A 87 -27.86 -12.37 6.19
N GLU A 88 -27.92 -11.17 5.63
CA GLU A 88 -29.19 -10.48 5.40
C GLU A 88 -30.04 -11.19 4.35
N ILE A 89 -29.43 -11.75 3.30
CA ILE A 89 -30.13 -12.59 2.32
C ILE A 89 -30.71 -13.83 3.01
N LEU A 90 -29.90 -14.57 3.78
CA LEU A 90 -30.35 -15.77 4.48
C LEU A 90 -31.49 -15.49 5.47
N LYS A 91 -31.44 -14.38 6.21
CA LYS A 91 -32.54 -13.95 7.08
C LYS A 91 -33.83 -13.67 6.32
N LYS A 92 -33.74 -12.97 5.18
CA LYS A 92 -34.91 -12.68 4.34
C LYS A 92 -35.53 -13.98 3.84
N VAL A 93 -34.70 -14.92 3.38
CA VAL A 93 -35.13 -16.24 2.92
C VAL A 93 -35.82 -17.01 4.04
N ALA A 94 -35.19 -17.13 5.22
CA ALA A 94 -35.79 -17.81 6.38
C ALA A 94 -37.14 -17.19 6.78
N SER A 95 -37.23 -15.86 6.78
CA SER A 95 -38.48 -15.14 7.10
C SER A 95 -39.60 -15.41 6.09
N ILE A 96 -39.27 -15.62 4.81
CA ILE A 96 -40.26 -15.98 3.79
C ILE A 96 -40.75 -17.41 4.01
N PHE A 97 -39.84 -18.36 4.28
CA PHE A 97 -40.20 -19.75 4.53
C PHE A 97 -41.06 -19.90 5.80
N SER A 98 -40.67 -19.30 6.92
CA SER A 98 -41.46 -19.36 8.16
C SER A 98 -42.87 -18.74 8.06
N LYS A 99 -43.10 -17.83 7.10
CA LYS A 99 -44.44 -17.26 6.84
C LYS A 99 -45.31 -18.13 5.92
N LYS A 100 -44.71 -19.07 5.19
CA LYS A 100 -45.42 -19.99 4.28
C LYS A 100 -45.88 -21.27 4.98
N ASP A 101 -45.21 -21.65 6.06
CA ASP A 101 -45.50 -22.85 6.86
C ASP A 101 -46.49 -22.60 8.02
N ALA A 102 -47.00 -21.37 8.16
CA ALA A 102 -48.02 -20.94 9.12
C ALA A 102 -49.32 -20.59 8.40
#